data_AF-A0AAN7RJK6-F1
#
_entry.id   AF-A0AAN7RJK6-F1
#
_cell.length_a   1.000
_cell.length_b   1.000
_cell.length_c   1.000
_cell.angle_alpha   90.00
_cell.angle_beta   90.00
_cell.angle_gamma   90.00
#
_symmetry.space_group_name_H-M   'P 1'
#
loop_
_entity.id
_entity.type
_entity.pdbx_description
1 polymer ?
#
loop_
_entity_poly.entity_id
_entity_poly.type
_entity_poly.pdbx_seq_one_letter_code
_entity_poly.pdbx_strand_id
1 'polypeptide(L)'
;MLVQVGCARLSPSRPAFLLLLLGYLPAPALFLNTFSAQEGQLVLFRCSIDQQTPATRIVFCKDGVEVYSLKAQQAELIYPMLLNVTRGSSGTYTCGYQQRNKSNWVRSSALSASRNLTVTDPHPGLLHTFPTGITLGVAAVSIVLLAAASYCAVRKG
;
A
#
# COMPACT_ATOMS: atom_id res chain seq x y z
N MET A 1 -11.26 -7.93 25.61
CA MET A 1 -12.19 -7.09 24.81
C MET A 1 -11.39 -5.96 24.19
N LEU A 2 -11.01 -6.09 22.92
CA LEU A 2 -10.18 -5.09 22.23
C LEU A 2 -11.00 -3.85 21.88
N VAL A 3 -10.55 -2.73 22.42
CA VAL A 3 -10.92 -1.34 22.22
C VAL A 3 -11.05 -0.99 20.71
N GLN A 4 -12.27 -0.93 20.19
CA GLN A 4 -12.62 -0.32 18.88
C GLN A 4 -12.51 1.23 18.88
N VAL A 5 -11.62 1.81 19.69
CA VAL A 5 -11.53 3.28 19.87
C VAL A 5 -10.67 3.95 18.79
N GLY A 6 -9.97 3.19 17.96
CA GLY A 6 -9.23 3.69 16.81
C GLY A 6 -10.16 3.99 15.65
N CYS A 7 -10.20 5.22 15.18
CA CYS A 7 -10.86 5.72 13.95
C CYS A 7 -12.39 5.93 14.00
N ALA A 8 -13.19 5.10 14.68
CA ALA A 8 -14.64 5.34 14.80
C ALA A 8 -15.00 6.65 15.54
N ARG A 9 -14.16 7.09 16.48
CA ARG A 9 -14.28 8.39 17.18
C ARG A 9 -13.70 9.59 16.41
N LEU A 10 -12.94 9.35 15.34
CA LEU A 10 -12.25 10.39 14.56
C LEU A 10 -13.08 10.87 13.36
N SER A 11 -14.23 10.24 13.08
CA SER A 11 -15.10 10.56 11.94
C SER A 11 -15.85 11.88 12.13
N PRO A 12 -15.68 12.88 11.24
CA PRO A 12 -16.52 14.06 11.24
C PRO A 12 -17.72 13.82 10.30
N SER A 13 -18.92 13.72 10.85
CA SER A 13 -20.17 13.76 10.07
C SER A 13 -20.54 15.18 9.59
N ARG A 14 -19.60 16.14 9.61
CA ARG A 14 -19.87 17.57 9.39
C ARG A 14 -18.87 18.20 8.42
N PRO A 15 -19.31 19.13 7.55
CA PRO A 15 -18.46 19.76 6.55
C PRO A 15 -17.32 20.57 7.18
N ALA A 16 -16.13 20.50 6.56
CA ALA A 16 -14.87 21.10 7.01
C ALA A 16 -14.94 22.59 7.38
N PHE A 17 -15.89 23.33 6.80
CA PHE A 17 -16.03 24.77 6.97
C PHE A 17 -16.56 25.19 8.35
N LEU A 18 -17.32 24.32 9.06
CA LEU A 18 -17.85 24.64 10.39
C LEU A 18 -16.84 24.39 11.52
N LEU A 19 -15.78 23.61 11.27
CA LEU A 19 -14.84 23.11 12.28
C LEU A 19 -13.81 24.18 12.71
N LEU A 20 -13.41 25.09 11.81
CA LEU A 20 -12.44 26.15 12.13
C LEU A 20 -12.97 27.15 13.17
N LEU A 21 -14.27 27.42 13.17
CA LEU A 21 -14.91 28.38 14.10
C LEU A 21 -15.09 27.81 15.52
N LEU A 22 -14.99 26.50 15.69
CA LEU A 22 -15.26 25.79 16.95
C LEU A 22 -13.99 25.35 17.71
N GLY A 23 -12.80 25.75 17.24
CA GLY A 23 -11.52 25.35 17.83
C GLY A 23 -11.20 23.86 17.66
N TYR A 24 -11.76 23.20 16.64
CA TYR A 24 -11.43 21.80 16.32
C TYR A 24 -10.10 21.69 15.59
N LEU A 25 -9.43 20.56 15.82
CA LEU A 25 -8.15 20.25 15.19
C LEU A 25 -8.34 20.01 13.68
N PRO A 26 -7.54 20.65 12.81
CA PRO A 26 -7.68 20.52 11.35
C PRO A 26 -7.44 19.08 10.88
N ALA A 27 -8.15 18.66 9.83
CA ALA A 27 -7.95 17.35 9.22
C ALA A 27 -6.58 17.27 8.53
N PRO A 28 -5.84 16.16 8.67
CA PRO A 28 -4.61 15.95 7.91
C PRO A 28 -4.89 15.58 6.45
N ALA A 29 -3.86 15.60 5.62
CA ALA A 29 -3.93 15.16 4.23
C ALA A 29 -3.27 13.79 4.05
N LEU A 30 -3.99 12.85 3.43
CA LEU A 30 -3.48 11.51 3.11
C LEU A 30 -3.11 11.41 1.61
N PHE A 31 -1.89 10.95 1.36
CA PHE A 31 -1.36 10.68 0.02
C PHE A 31 -0.87 9.23 -0.07
N LEU A 32 -1.13 8.59 -1.20
CA LEU A 32 -0.61 7.28 -1.55
C LEU A 32 0.28 7.44 -2.80
N ASN A 33 1.34 6.64 -2.90
CA ASN A 33 2.16 6.61 -4.11
C ASN A 33 1.44 5.92 -5.29
N THR A 34 0.52 5.00 -5.01
CA THR A 34 -0.34 4.35 -5.99
C THR A 34 -1.71 4.02 -5.38
N PHE A 35 -2.76 4.00 -6.19
CA PHE A 35 -4.12 3.62 -5.80
C PHE A 35 -4.45 2.17 -6.18
N SER A 36 -3.55 1.50 -6.90
CA SER A 36 -3.69 0.10 -7.30
C SER A 36 -2.36 -0.63 -7.15
N ALA A 37 -2.38 -1.82 -6.58
CA ALA A 37 -1.18 -2.63 -6.38
C ALA A 37 -1.49 -4.13 -6.40
N GLN A 38 -0.52 -4.94 -6.77
CA GLN A 38 -0.59 -6.40 -6.71
C GLN A 38 -0.09 -6.90 -5.35
N GLU A 39 -0.49 -8.11 -4.98
CA GLU A 39 0.03 -8.81 -3.80
C GLU A 39 1.57 -8.89 -3.83
N GLY A 40 2.21 -8.61 -2.69
CA GLY A 40 3.66 -8.54 -2.53
C GLY A 40 4.30 -7.18 -2.88
N GLN A 41 3.56 -6.23 -3.45
CA GLN A 41 4.09 -4.88 -3.68
C GLN A 41 4.06 -4.02 -2.41
N LEU A 42 4.93 -3.01 -2.36
CA LEU A 42 4.95 -2.01 -1.28
C LEU A 42 4.22 -0.73 -1.71
N VAL A 43 3.26 -0.29 -0.91
CA VAL A 43 2.56 0.98 -1.09
C VAL A 43 2.95 1.94 0.04
N LEU A 44 3.45 3.12 -0.33
CA LEU A 44 3.78 4.18 0.62
C LEU A 44 2.57 5.09 0.83
N PHE A 45 2.16 5.21 2.08
CA PHE A 45 1.19 6.17 2.58
C PHE A 45 1.92 7.30 3.28
N ARG A 46 1.46 8.54 3.08
CA ARG A 46 1.97 9.75 3.72
C ARG A 46 0.82 10.52 4.35
N CYS A 47 0.85 10.66 5.67
CA CYS A 47 -0.07 11.53 6.39
C CYS A 47 0.62 12.87 6.68
N SER A 48 0.12 13.95 6.10
CA SER A 48 0.67 15.30 6.23
C SER A 48 -0.17 16.12 7.22
N ILE A 49 0.49 16.74 8.20
CA ILE A 49 -0.09 17.65 9.19
C ILE A 49 0.43 19.07 9.00
N ASP A 50 -0.35 20.05 9.46
CA ASP A 50 0.07 21.46 9.44
C ASP A 50 1.14 21.76 10.51
N GLN A 51 2.06 22.68 10.21
CA GLN A 51 3.18 23.07 11.07
C GLN A 51 2.77 23.54 12.48
N GLN A 52 1.57 24.08 12.63
CA GLN A 52 1.12 24.65 13.90
C GLN A 52 0.51 23.62 14.86
N THR A 53 0.54 22.34 14.50
CA THR A 53 -0.21 21.29 15.18
C THR A 53 0.73 20.39 16.01
N PRO A 54 0.74 20.48 17.36
CA PRO A 54 1.57 19.61 18.20
C PRO A 54 0.97 18.20 18.31
N ALA A 55 1.07 17.42 17.24
CA ALA A 55 0.68 16.02 17.23
C ALA A 55 1.56 15.21 18.19
N THR A 56 0.95 14.19 18.81
CA THR A 56 1.63 13.25 19.72
C THR A 56 1.51 11.81 19.22
N ARG A 57 0.47 11.53 18.43
CA ARG A 57 0.22 10.22 17.83
C ARG A 57 -0.42 10.41 16.47
N ILE A 58 0.04 9.64 15.49
CA ILE A 58 -0.53 9.56 14.14
C ILE A 58 -1.19 8.19 13.99
N VAL A 59 -2.33 8.15 13.32
CA VAL A 59 -3.16 6.98 13.18
C VAL A 59 -3.53 6.81 11.71
N PHE A 60 -3.33 5.60 11.18
CA PHE A 60 -3.81 5.18 9.87
C PHE A 60 -4.94 4.17 10.06
N CYS A 61 -6.01 4.39 9.31
CA CYS A 61 -7.23 3.62 9.39
C CYS A 61 -7.49 2.96 8.04
N LYS A 62 -8.01 1.73 8.06
CA LYS A 62 -8.61 1.04 6.91
C LYS A 62 -10.05 0.70 7.27
N ASP A 63 -10.99 1.09 6.43
CA ASP A 63 -12.43 0.82 6.60
C ASP A 63 -12.96 1.25 7.98
N GLY A 64 -12.42 2.37 8.49
CA GLY A 64 -12.80 2.92 9.80
C GLY A 64 -12.17 2.20 11.00
N VAL A 65 -11.25 1.26 10.79
CA VAL A 65 -10.51 0.55 11.84
C VAL A 65 -9.05 0.95 11.80
N GLU A 66 -8.46 1.24 12.96
CA GLU A 66 -7.02 1.52 13.06
C GLU A 66 -6.19 0.29 12.65
N VAL A 67 -5.31 0.47 11.67
CA VAL A 67 -4.40 -0.57 11.17
C VAL A 67 -2.94 -0.30 11.48
N TYR A 68 -2.58 0.97 11.71
CA TYR A 68 -1.22 1.36 12.04
C TYR A 68 -1.21 2.66 12.83
N SER A 69 -0.26 2.80 13.75
CA SER A 69 -0.05 4.04 14.50
C SER A 69 1.40 4.24 14.87
N LEU A 70 1.79 5.49 15.04
CA LEU A 70 3.14 5.89 15.41
C LEU A 70 3.11 7.14 16.29
N LYS A 71 4.17 7.35 17.07
CA LYS A 71 4.35 8.57 17.87
C LYS A 71 4.85 9.67 16.95
N ALA A 72 4.20 10.83 17.03
CA ALA A 72 4.63 12.01 16.30
C ALA A 72 5.96 12.52 16.87
N GLN A 73 6.93 12.79 16.00
CA GLN A 73 8.21 13.37 16.37
C GLN A 73 8.14 14.89 16.30
N GLN A 74 8.94 15.57 17.10
CA GLN A 74 9.01 17.04 17.08
C GLN A 74 9.54 17.50 15.72
N ALA A 75 8.86 18.50 15.12
CA ALA A 75 9.15 19.08 13.81
C ALA A 75 8.91 18.18 12.57
N GLU A 76 8.40 16.96 12.73
CA GLU A 76 8.00 16.12 11.59
C GLU A 76 6.55 16.44 11.18
N LEU A 77 6.34 16.72 9.89
CA LEU A 77 5.04 17.08 9.33
C LEU A 77 4.44 15.98 8.45
N ILE A 78 5.28 15.09 7.96
CA ILE A 78 4.89 14.03 7.03
C ILE A 78 5.26 12.72 7.67
N TYR A 79 4.26 11.91 7.96
CA TYR A 79 4.43 10.63 8.61
C TYR A 79 4.20 9.50 7.62
N PRO A 80 5.23 8.68 7.34
CA PRO A 80 5.11 7.59 6.39
C PRO A 80 4.58 6.29 7.04
N MET A 81 3.84 5.52 6.26
CA MET A 81 3.51 4.11 6.52
C MET A 81 3.78 3.32 5.25
N LEU A 82 4.54 2.23 5.37
CA LEU A 82 4.73 1.27 4.28
C LEU A 82 3.78 0.08 4.48
N LEU A 83 2.94 -0.17 3.48
CA LEU A 83 2.03 -1.31 3.46
C LEU A 83 2.60 -2.38 2.52
N ASN A 84 2.82 -3.58 3.04
CA ASN A 84 3.03 -4.77 2.21
C ASN A 84 1.66 -5.29 1.75
N VAL A 85 1.41 -5.27 0.44
CA VAL A 85 0.10 -5.56 -0.13
C VAL A 85 -0.20 -7.05 -0.05
N THR A 86 -1.35 -7.38 0.51
CA THR A 86 -1.93 -8.74 0.58
C THR A 86 -3.31 -8.72 -0.08
N ARG A 87 -3.93 -9.88 -0.31
CA ARG A 87 -5.32 -9.94 -0.80
C ARG A 87 -6.31 -9.12 0.04
N GLY A 88 -6.07 -9.02 1.35
CA GLY A 88 -6.91 -8.26 2.28
C GLY A 88 -6.59 -6.76 2.36
N SER A 89 -5.64 -6.25 1.57
CA SER A 89 -5.20 -4.85 1.62
C SER A 89 -6.12 -3.89 0.87
N SER A 90 -7.06 -4.39 0.07
CA SER A 90 -8.07 -3.55 -0.59
C SER A 90 -8.95 -2.88 0.47
N GLY A 91 -9.28 -1.60 0.27
CA GLY A 91 -10.15 -0.88 1.20
C GLY A 91 -9.99 0.64 1.15
N THR A 92 -10.72 1.30 2.04
CA THR A 92 -10.73 2.75 2.18
C THR A 92 -9.83 3.18 3.32
N TYR A 93 -8.77 3.92 2.98
CA TYR A 93 -7.77 4.41 3.93
C TYR A 93 -8.00 5.87 4.30
N THR A 94 -7.82 6.18 5.57
CA THR A 94 -7.78 7.54 6.11
C THR A 94 -6.64 7.66 7.11
N CYS A 95 -6.23 8.89 7.42
CA CYS A 95 -5.34 9.15 8.54
C CYS A 95 -5.88 10.26 9.45
N GLY A 96 -5.43 10.24 10.70
CA GLY A 96 -5.77 11.22 11.73
C GLY A 96 -4.62 11.39 12.69
N TYR A 97 -4.69 12.40 13.54
CA TYR A 97 -3.72 12.58 14.61
C TYR A 97 -4.40 12.91 15.93
N GLN A 98 -3.64 12.70 17.00
CA GLN A 98 -4.03 13.06 18.35
C GLN A 98 -3.02 14.01 18.94
N GLN A 99 -3.53 14.99 19.67
CA GLN A 99 -2.75 15.85 20.53
C GLN A 99 -3.00 15.47 21.97
N ARG A 100 -1.94 15.46 22.77
CA ARG A 100 -2.04 15.30 24.22
C ARG A 100 -1.56 16.56 24.88
N ASN A 101 -2.39 17.18 25.71
CA ASN A 101 -1.99 18.34 26.48
C ASN A 101 -1.22 17.92 27.75
N LYS A 102 -0.68 18.92 28.47
CA LYS A 102 0.05 18.71 29.73
C LYS A 102 -0.78 18.03 30.84
N SER A 103 -2.11 18.11 30.76
CA SER A 103 -3.06 17.44 31.67
C SER A 103 -3.44 16.02 31.20
N ASN A 104 -2.67 15.45 30.26
CA ASN A 104 -2.93 14.14 29.64
C ASN A 104 -4.25 14.01 28.87
N TRP A 105 -4.97 15.11 28.67
CA TRP A 105 -6.19 15.13 27.88
C TRP A 105 -5.85 14.95 26.41
N VAL A 106 -6.50 13.98 25.77
CA VAL A 106 -6.30 13.64 24.36
C VAL A 106 -7.39 14.26 23.52
N ARG A 107 -6.99 15.04 22.52
CA ARG A 107 -7.87 15.57 21.47
C ARG A 107 -7.51 14.90 20.15
N SER A 108 -8.55 14.58 19.39
CA SER A 108 -8.46 13.91 18.11
C SER A 108 -8.78 14.90 16.98
N SER A 109 -8.06 14.81 15.87
CA SER A 109 -8.37 15.55 14.65
C SER A 109 -9.61 14.98 13.96
N ALA A 110 -10.15 15.71 13.00
CA ALA A 110 -10.92 15.07 11.94
C ALA A 110 -10.03 14.07 11.16
N LEU A 111 -10.64 13.02 10.59
CA LEU A 111 -9.95 12.16 9.61
C LEU A 111 -9.69 12.91 8.30
N SER A 112 -8.63 12.52 7.62
CA SER A 112 -8.33 12.95 6.25
C SER A 112 -9.45 12.57 5.28
N ALA A 113 -9.43 13.20 4.09
CA ALA A 113 -10.16 12.65 2.96
C ALA A 113 -9.76 11.17 2.72
N SER A 114 -10.76 10.35 2.39
CA SER A 114 -10.59 8.92 2.14
C SER A 114 -9.85 8.65 0.84
N ARG A 115 -8.95 7.67 0.85
CA ARG A 115 -8.21 7.17 -0.31
C ARG A 115 -8.46 5.68 -0.46
N ASN A 116 -8.89 5.25 -1.63
CA ASN A 116 -9.14 3.83 -1.90
C ASN A 116 -7.87 3.19 -2.49
N LEU A 117 -7.48 2.04 -1.95
CA LEU A 117 -6.46 1.18 -2.54
C LEU A 117 -7.16 -0.07 -3.07
N THR A 118 -6.95 -0.38 -4.34
CA THR A 118 -7.44 -1.62 -4.95
C THR A 118 -6.30 -2.60 -5.10
N VAL A 119 -6.54 -3.86 -4.72
CA VAL A 119 -5.59 -4.94 -5.00
C VAL A 119 -5.96 -5.53 -6.35
N THR A 120 -5.08 -5.40 -7.33
CA THR A 120 -5.25 -6.04 -8.63
C THR A 120 -4.73 -7.44 -8.57
N ASP A 121 -5.46 -8.37 -9.18
CA ASP A 121 -4.91 -9.68 -9.46
C ASP A 121 -3.66 -9.56 -10.33
N PRO A 122 -2.67 -10.44 -10.14
CA PRO A 122 -1.61 -10.60 -11.12
C PRO A 122 -2.27 -10.88 -12.46
N HIS A 123 -2.07 -10.00 -13.44
CA HIS A 123 -2.55 -10.28 -14.79
C HIS A 123 -1.85 -11.55 -15.26
N PRO A 124 -2.58 -12.61 -15.66
CA PRO A 124 -2.00 -13.79 -16.28
C PRO A 124 -1.56 -13.44 -17.71
N GLY A 125 -0.50 -12.65 -17.82
CA GLY A 125 0.16 -12.28 -19.06
C GLY A 125 1.49 -11.69 -18.62
N LEU A 126 2.55 -12.48 -18.47
CA LEU A 126 3.17 -13.21 -19.56
C LEU A 126 4.03 -14.34 -18.96
N LEU A 127 3.41 -15.40 -18.42
CA LEU A 127 4.08 -16.68 -18.64
C LEU A 127 3.99 -16.88 -20.15
N HIS A 128 5.11 -16.64 -20.83
CA HIS A 128 5.45 -17.43 -22.00
C HIS A 128 5.31 -18.88 -21.55
N THR A 129 4.10 -19.39 -21.62
CA THR A 129 3.85 -20.79 -21.89
C THR A 129 4.45 -20.94 -23.28
N PHE A 130 5.76 -21.15 -23.31
CA PHE A 130 6.38 -21.82 -24.43
C PHE A 130 5.48 -23.02 -24.66
N PRO A 131 4.84 -23.16 -25.82
CA PRO A 131 4.09 -24.35 -26.09
C PRO A 131 5.08 -25.49 -25.85
N THR A 132 4.74 -26.38 -24.93
CA THR A 132 5.46 -27.61 -24.59
C THR A 132 5.66 -28.52 -25.81
N GLY A 133 5.22 -28.10 -27.01
CA GLY A 133 5.55 -28.68 -28.31
C GLY A 133 6.84 -28.17 -28.98
N ILE A 134 7.45 -27.04 -28.56
CA ILE A 134 8.67 -26.53 -29.24
C ILE A 134 9.96 -27.12 -28.64
N THR A 135 9.97 -27.53 -27.37
CA THR A 135 11.15 -28.18 -26.75
C THR A 135 11.45 -29.56 -27.34
N LEU A 136 10.46 -30.26 -27.91
CA LEU A 136 10.68 -31.52 -28.64
C LEU A 136 11.24 -31.31 -30.05
N GLY A 137 10.88 -30.21 -30.72
CA GLY A 137 11.36 -29.91 -32.08
C GLY A 137 12.85 -29.59 -32.14
N VAL A 138 13.36 -28.80 -31.18
CA VAL A 138 14.78 -28.41 -31.16
C VAL A 138 15.69 -29.60 -30.86
N ALA A 139 15.30 -30.47 -29.92
CA ALA A 139 16.06 -31.67 -29.60
C ALA A 139 16.15 -32.63 -30.81
N ALA A 140 15.03 -32.86 -31.51
CA ALA A 140 15.02 -33.74 -32.67
C ALA A 140 15.88 -33.20 -33.83
N VAL A 141 15.81 -31.90 -34.12
CA VAL A 141 16.62 -31.28 -35.18
C VAL A 141 18.12 -31.33 -34.83
N SER A 142 18.51 -31.08 -33.58
CA SER A 142 19.91 -31.21 -33.14
C SER A 142 20.43 -32.66 -33.25
N ILE A 143 19.63 -33.66 -32.89
CA ILE A 143 20.02 -35.08 -33.00
C ILE A 143 20.19 -35.49 -34.47
N VAL A 144 19.29 -35.07 -35.35
CA VAL A 144 19.37 -35.37 -36.80
C VAL A 144 20.60 -34.72 -37.43
N LEU A 145 20.93 -33.47 -37.06
CA LEU A 145 22.13 -32.80 -37.56
C LEU A 145 23.43 -33.47 -37.09
N LEU A 146 23.49 -33.95 -35.84
CA LEU A 146 24.65 -34.70 -35.32
C LEU A 146 24.82 -36.06 -36.01
N ALA A 147 23.72 -36.76 -36.31
CA ALA A 147 23.75 -38.01 -37.05
C ALA A 147 24.21 -37.83 -38.50
N ALA A 148 23.74 -36.77 -39.18
CA ALA A 148 24.17 -36.46 -40.54
C ALA A 148 25.67 -36.07 -40.61
N ALA A 149 26.16 -35.30 -39.63
CA ALA A 149 27.57 -34.89 -39.57
C ALA A 149 28.51 -36.09 -39.35
N SER A 150 28.15 -37.01 -38.45
CA SER A 150 28.93 -38.22 -38.17
C SER A 150 28.92 -39.20 -39.36
N TYR A 151 27.78 -39.38 -40.03
CA TYR A 151 27.69 -40.23 -41.22
C TYR A 151 28.55 -39.69 -42.38
N CYS A 152 28.56 -38.37 -42.59
CA CYS A 152 29.41 -37.73 -43.61
C CYS A 152 30.91 -37.85 -43.31
N ALA A 153 31.30 -37.87 -42.02
CA ALA A 153 32.70 -38.02 -41.62
C ALA A 153 33.21 -39.46 -41.81
N VAL A 154 32.38 -40.47 -41.50
CA VAL A 154 32.75 -41.89 -41.66
C VAL A 154 32.88 -42.29 -43.13
N ARG A 155 32.10 -41.70 -44.04
CA ARG A 155 32.11 -42.07 -45.47
C ARG A 155 33.22 -41.43 -46.30
N LYS A 156 33.96 -40.47 -45.72
CA LYS A 156 35.06 -39.74 -46.40
C LYS A 156 36.47 -40.16 -45.95
N GLY A 157 36.60 -41.07 -44.98
CA GLY A 157 37.87 -41.74 -44.63
C GLY A 157 37.94 -43.11 -45.26
#